data_AF-A0A847ARF5-F1
#
_entry.id   AF-A0A847ARF5-F1
#
_cell.length_a   1.000
_cell.length_b   1.000
_cell.length_c   1.000
_cell.angle_alpha   90.00
_cell.angle_beta   90.00
_cell.angle_gamma   90.00
#
_symmetry.space_group_name_H-M   'P 1'
#
loop_
_entity.id
_entity.type
_entity.pdbx_description
1 polymer ?
#
loop_
_entity_poly.entity_id
_entity_poly.type
_entity_poly.pdbx_seq_one_letter_code
_entity_poly.pdbx_strand_id
1 'polypeptide(L)'
;VVKLKQKLEEYCGKIKLYSINMLEIHKAIREFCKEEETTILARRFMMRIAEKVALENKMEMLITGESLGQVASQTMKSMTVIENAIDMPILKPVVGLDKTEIIEIARQIGTYETSILPFDDCCSVFAPKHPLINPKLESIIKSESNLNIEELIEKVYSTLEIL
;
A
#
# COMPACT_ATOMS: atom_id res chain seq x y z
N VAL A 1 8.17 -9.12 -7.63
CA VAL A 1 8.18 -9.25 -6.16
C VAL A 1 8.90 -10.49 -5.63
N VAL A 2 8.68 -11.71 -6.16
CA VAL A 2 9.36 -12.95 -5.68
C VAL A 2 10.89 -12.84 -5.70
N LYS A 3 11.48 -12.28 -6.76
CA LYS A 3 12.93 -12.04 -6.83
C LYS A 3 13.45 -11.05 -5.77
N LEU A 4 12.64 -10.06 -5.39
CA LEU A 4 12.99 -9.11 -4.32
C LEU A 4 12.95 -9.79 -2.96
N LYS A 5 11.94 -10.64 -2.70
CA LYS A 5 11.88 -11.50 -1.51
C LYS A 5 13.18 -12.29 -1.37
N GLN A 6 13.59 -13.03 -2.40
CA GLN A 6 14.80 -13.85 -2.36
C GLN A 6 16.06 -13.06 -1.98
N LYS A 7 16.22 -11.85 -2.53
CA LYS A 7 17.34 -10.95 -2.19
C LYS A 7 17.29 -10.45 -0.75
N LEU A 8 16.10 -10.14 -0.23
CA LEU A 8 15.92 -9.68 1.14
C LEU A 8 16.11 -10.81 2.16
N GLU A 9 15.79 -12.06 1.81
CA GLU A 9 15.98 -13.23 2.67
C GLU A 9 17.46 -13.46 3.04
N GLU A 10 18.40 -12.93 2.26
CA GLU A 10 19.84 -12.92 2.58
C GLU A 10 20.17 -12.05 3.80
N TYR A 11 19.33 -11.05 4.13
CA TYR A 11 19.57 -10.09 5.21
C TYR A 11 18.71 -10.34 6.46
N CYS A 12 17.44 -10.71 6.27
CA CYS A 12 16.47 -10.82 7.38
C CYS A 12 15.93 -12.23 7.62
N GLY A 13 16.47 -13.24 6.92
CA GLY A 13 16.01 -14.63 7.01
C GLY A 13 14.74 -14.88 6.20
N LYS A 14 14.10 -16.03 6.38
CA LYS A 14 12.96 -16.45 5.56
C LYS A 14 11.77 -15.49 5.68
N ILE A 15 11.23 -15.08 4.54
CA ILE A 15 10.08 -14.17 4.46
C ILE A 15 8.86 -14.96 3.97
N LYS A 16 7.72 -14.82 4.64
CA LYS A 16 6.43 -15.28 4.10
C LYS A 16 5.88 -14.20 3.17
N LEU A 17 5.61 -14.54 1.90
CA LEU A 17 5.03 -13.60 0.95
C LEU A 17 3.54 -13.86 0.80
N TYR A 18 2.73 -12.91 1.24
CA TYR A 18 1.29 -12.94 1.07
C TYR A 18 0.93 -12.22 -0.25
N SER A 19 0.24 -12.91 -1.14
CA SER A 19 -0.27 -12.36 -2.40
C SER A 19 -1.79 -12.30 -2.34
N ILE A 20 -2.38 -11.18 -2.77
CA ILE A 20 -3.82 -10.96 -2.66
C ILE A 20 -4.33 -10.17 -3.87
N ASN A 21 -5.52 -10.49 -4.35
CA ASN A 21 -6.09 -9.87 -5.55
C ASN A 21 -7.01 -8.69 -5.21
N MET A 22 -6.51 -7.46 -5.42
CA MET A 22 -7.23 -6.21 -5.12
C MET A 22 -8.29 -5.80 -6.16
N LEU A 23 -8.51 -6.58 -7.23
CA LEU A 23 -9.35 -6.16 -8.36
C LEU A 23 -10.79 -5.81 -7.95
N GLU A 24 -11.40 -6.60 -7.06
CA GLU A 24 -12.79 -6.37 -6.63
C GLU A 24 -12.94 -5.08 -5.82
N ILE A 25 -11.95 -4.74 -5.00
CA ILE A 25 -11.90 -3.46 -4.28
C ILE A 25 -11.77 -2.30 -5.27
N HIS A 26 -10.89 -2.41 -6.27
CA HIS A 26 -10.74 -1.37 -7.30
C HIS A 26 -12.02 -1.15 -8.12
N LYS A 27 -12.74 -2.22 -8.47
CA LYS A 27 -14.04 -2.11 -9.15
C LYS A 27 -15.06 -1.38 -8.29
N ALA A 28 -15.19 -1.77 -7.02
CA ALA A 28 -16.13 -1.14 -6.09
C ALA A 28 -15.82 0.35 -5.88
N ILE A 29 -14.55 0.71 -5.69
CA ILE A 29 -14.12 2.11 -5.58
C ILE A 29 -14.51 2.89 -6.84
N ARG A 30 -14.26 2.34 -8.03
CA ARG A 30 -14.59 3.01 -9.30
C ARG A 30 -16.09 3.20 -9.51
N GLU A 31 -16.91 2.27 -9.01
CA GLU A 31 -18.36 2.30 -9.17
C GLU A 31 -19.05 3.25 -8.18
N PHE A 32 -18.58 3.28 -6.92
CA PHE A 32 -19.30 3.94 -5.83
C PHE A 32 -18.60 5.18 -5.26
N CYS A 33 -17.37 5.48 -5.66
CA CYS A 33 -16.59 6.61 -5.15
C CYS A 33 -16.12 7.54 -6.28
N LYS A 34 -15.56 8.69 -5.91
CA LYS A 34 -14.99 9.63 -6.88
C LYS A 34 -13.69 9.08 -7.44
N GLU A 35 -13.50 9.21 -8.75
CA GLU A 35 -12.31 8.73 -9.45
C GLU A 35 -11.01 9.27 -8.82
N GLU A 36 -10.97 10.56 -8.47
CA GLU A 36 -9.80 11.23 -7.86
C GLU A 36 -9.38 10.65 -6.50
N GLU A 37 -10.30 9.99 -5.78
CA GLU A 37 -10.07 9.40 -4.46
C GLU A 37 -9.53 7.96 -4.55
N THR A 38 -9.50 7.37 -5.76
CA THR A 38 -9.20 5.94 -5.99
C THR A 38 -7.92 5.49 -5.30
N THR A 39 -6.83 6.25 -5.45
CA THR A 39 -5.52 5.92 -4.88
C THR A 39 -5.54 5.92 -3.35
N ILE A 40 -6.23 6.89 -2.73
CA ILE A 40 -6.31 7.00 -1.26
C ILE A 40 -7.16 5.86 -0.70
N LEU A 41 -8.33 5.61 -1.30
CA LEU A 41 -9.22 4.54 -0.89
C LEU A 41 -8.56 3.17 -1.03
N ALA A 42 -7.92 2.90 -2.18
CA ALA A 42 -7.21 1.63 -2.40
C ALA A 42 -6.12 1.40 -1.34
N ARG A 43 -5.32 2.44 -1.02
CA ARG A 43 -4.30 2.34 0.03
C ARG A 43 -4.90 2.12 1.42
N ARG A 44 -6.03 2.75 1.75
CA ARG A 44 -6.74 2.48 3.01
C ARG A 44 -7.18 1.03 3.10
N PHE A 45 -7.71 0.43 2.03
CA PHE A 45 -7.99 -1.00 1.99
C PHE A 45 -6.73 -1.86 2.13
N MET A 46 -5.63 -1.52 1.46
CA MET A 46 -4.35 -2.24 1.59
C MET A 46 -3.87 -2.25 3.05
N MET A 47 -3.99 -1.13 3.77
CA MET A 47 -3.61 -1.06 5.19
C MET A 47 -4.50 -1.96 6.05
N ARG A 48 -5.83 -1.94 5.84
CA ARG A 48 -6.77 -2.80 6.58
C ARG A 48 -6.48 -4.29 6.36
N ILE A 49 -6.21 -4.67 5.12
CA ILE A 49 -5.85 -6.05 4.77
C ILE A 49 -4.51 -6.43 5.42
N ALA A 50 -3.51 -5.55 5.35
CA ALA A 50 -2.22 -5.78 5.98
C ALA A 50 -2.31 -5.92 7.50
N GLU A 51 -3.13 -5.09 8.16
CA GLU A 51 -3.41 -5.19 9.60
C GLU A 51 -4.10 -6.51 9.95
N LYS A 52 -5.10 -6.95 9.15
CA LYS A 52 -5.75 -8.25 9.34
C LYS A 52 -4.74 -9.40 9.26
N VAL A 53 -3.88 -9.43 8.23
CA VAL A 53 -2.81 -10.43 8.10
C VAL A 53 -1.86 -10.37 9.31
N ALA A 54 -1.45 -9.18 9.71
CA ALA A 54 -0.53 -8.97 10.82
C ALA A 54 -1.11 -9.50 12.14
N LEU A 55 -2.36 -9.17 12.47
CA LEU A 55 -3.04 -9.63 13.68
C LEU A 55 -3.18 -11.15 13.73
N GLU A 56 -3.59 -11.79 12.62
CA GLU A 56 -3.70 -13.25 12.54
C GLU A 56 -2.34 -13.96 12.72
N ASN A 57 -1.25 -13.29 12.35
CA ASN A 57 0.12 -13.79 12.49
C ASN A 57 0.84 -13.25 13.74
N LYS A 58 0.13 -12.59 14.66
CA LYS A 58 0.66 -12.02 15.92
C LYS A 58 1.82 -11.04 15.70
N MET A 59 1.74 -10.26 14.63
CA MET A 59 2.66 -9.15 14.36
C MET A 59 2.12 -7.87 15.00
N GLU A 60 3.01 -7.01 15.48
CA GLU A 60 2.65 -5.83 16.29
C GLU A 60 2.75 -4.50 15.51
N MET A 61 3.28 -4.51 14.28
CA MET A 61 3.59 -3.30 13.54
C MET A 61 3.69 -3.58 12.03
N LEU A 62 3.32 -2.59 11.21
CA LEU A 62 3.56 -2.58 9.77
C LEU A 62 4.79 -1.74 9.42
N ILE A 63 5.47 -2.08 8.32
CA ILE A 63 6.60 -1.29 7.79
C ILE A 63 6.26 -0.88 6.36
N THR A 64 6.37 0.41 6.04
CA THR A 64 6.19 0.91 4.67
C THR A 64 7.44 1.63 4.16
N GLY A 65 7.65 1.59 2.85
CA GLY A 65 8.72 2.31 2.16
C GLY A 65 8.33 3.73 1.73
N GLU A 66 7.41 4.39 2.44
CA GLU A 66 6.95 5.72 2.08
C GLU A 66 7.98 6.80 2.45
N SER A 67 8.28 7.70 1.51
CA SER A 67 9.14 8.87 1.71
C SER A 67 8.30 10.15 1.56
N LEU A 68 8.55 11.15 2.41
CA LEU A 68 7.72 12.35 2.46
C LEU A 68 7.93 13.22 1.21
N GLY A 69 6.83 13.56 0.53
CA GLY A 69 6.85 14.53 -0.57
C GLY A 69 7.41 14.01 -1.90
N GLN A 70 7.69 12.70 -2.03
CA GLN A 70 8.24 12.13 -3.27
C GLN A 70 7.17 11.94 -4.36
N VAL A 71 5.94 11.59 -3.99
CA VAL A 71 4.78 11.48 -4.91
C VAL A 71 3.52 12.09 -4.28
N ALA A 72 2.51 12.39 -5.10
CA ALA A 72 1.26 13.03 -4.65
C ALA A 72 0.53 12.28 -3.52
N SER A 73 0.63 10.95 -3.49
CA SER A 73 0.05 10.10 -2.43
C SER A 73 0.86 10.10 -1.12
N GLN A 74 2.02 10.74 -1.09
CA GLN A 74 2.94 10.79 0.06
C GLN A 74 3.11 12.23 0.59
N THR A 75 2.09 13.06 0.46
CA THR A 75 1.99 14.30 1.26
C THR A 75 1.65 13.94 2.71
N MET A 76 2.03 14.79 3.68
CA MET A 76 1.66 14.56 5.09
C MET A 76 0.16 14.29 5.26
N LYS A 77 -0.69 15.04 4.54
CA LYS A 77 -2.14 14.86 4.60
C LYS A 77 -2.58 13.50 4.05
N SER A 78 -2.06 13.11 2.89
CA SER A 78 -2.37 11.79 2.31
C SER A 78 -1.95 10.65 3.23
N MET A 79 -0.75 10.75 3.82
CA MET A 79 -0.25 9.76 4.78
C MET A 79 -1.16 9.68 6.01
N THR A 80 -1.45 10.81 6.67
CA THR A 80 -2.38 10.83 7.82
C THR A 80 -3.74 10.23 7.49
N VAL A 81 -4.30 10.56 6.32
CA VAL A 81 -5.60 10.02 5.90
C VAL A 81 -5.52 8.52 5.62
N ILE A 82 -4.45 8.01 5.02
CA ILE A 82 -4.29 6.56 4.77
C ILE A 82 -4.11 5.81 6.10
N GLU A 83 -3.25 6.32 6.98
CA GLU A 83 -2.88 5.69 8.24
C GLU A 83 -4.05 5.63 9.21
N ASN A 84 -4.95 6.61 9.19
CA ASN A 84 -6.17 6.60 10.00
C ASN A 84 -7.12 5.43 9.65
N ALA A 85 -6.85 4.64 8.60
CA ALA A 85 -7.62 3.44 8.35
C ALA A 85 -7.37 2.34 9.38
N ILE A 86 -6.25 2.34 10.10
CA ILE A 86 -5.86 1.25 10.99
C ILE A 86 -5.35 1.77 12.33
N ASP A 87 -5.35 0.91 13.35
CA ASP A 87 -4.84 1.24 14.69
C ASP A 87 -3.40 0.72 14.88
N MET A 88 -2.98 -0.27 14.09
CA MET A 88 -1.64 -0.84 14.16
C MET A 88 -0.55 0.20 13.82
N PRO A 89 0.52 0.30 14.64
CA PRO A 89 1.63 1.20 14.36
C PRO A 89 2.27 0.95 12.98
N ILE A 90 2.72 2.02 12.33
CA ILE A 90 3.42 1.95 11.03
C ILE A 90 4.79 2.62 11.11
N LEU A 91 5.85 1.83 10.96
CA LEU A 91 7.22 2.32 10.83
C LEU A 91 7.54 2.70 9.37
N LYS A 92 8.19 3.86 9.19
CA LYS A 92 8.55 4.40 7.88
C LYS A 92 10.05 4.71 7.81
N PRO A 93 10.91 3.70 7.60
CA PRO A 93 12.37 3.87 7.73
C PRO A 93 12.97 4.92 6.81
N VAL A 94 12.31 5.19 5.67
CA VAL A 94 12.81 6.09 4.63
C VAL A 94 12.03 7.42 4.55
N VAL A 95 11.20 7.74 5.55
CA VAL A 95 10.30 8.91 5.52
C VAL A 95 11.03 10.24 5.33
N GLY A 96 12.25 10.35 5.87
CA GLY A 96 13.09 11.55 5.80
C GLY A 96 14.25 11.45 4.81
N LEU A 97 14.36 10.36 4.06
CA LEU A 97 15.43 10.17 3.07
C LEU A 97 15.01 10.74 1.72
N ASP A 98 15.98 11.32 1.01
CA ASP A 98 15.80 11.71 -0.37
C ASP A 98 15.80 10.49 -1.31
N LYS A 99 15.33 10.70 -2.54
CA LYS A 99 15.24 9.62 -3.53
C LYS A 99 16.60 9.02 -3.90
N THR A 100 17.66 9.84 -3.90
CA THR A 100 19.01 9.41 -4.26
C THR A 100 19.59 8.51 -3.17
N GLU A 101 19.37 8.86 -1.90
CA GLU A 101 19.75 8.04 -0.74
C GLU A 101 19.04 6.69 -0.77
N ILE A 102 17.73 6.66 -1.04
CA ILE A 102 16.96 5.41 -1.16
C ILE A 102 17.51 4.54 -2.31
N ILE A 103 17.82 5.17 -3.45
CA ILE A 103 18.40 4.46 -4.60
C ILE A 103 19.78 3.89 -4.26
N GLU A 104 20.62 4.65 -3.56
CA GLU A 104 21.95 4.21 -3.18
C GLU A 104 21.88 3.02 -2.22
N ILE A 105 21.02 3.08 -1.21
CA ILE A 105 20.74 1.94 -0.32
C ILE A 105 20.26 0.75 -1.14
N ALA A 106 19.31 0.94 -2.07
CA ALA A 106 18.79 -0.13 -2.92
C ALA A 106 19.87 -0.78 -3.80
N ARG A 107 20.89 -0.03 -4.25
CA ARG A 107 22.05 -0.59 -4.95
C ARG A 107 22.97 -1.36 -4.02
N GLN A 108 23.24 -0.83 -2.84
CA GLN A 108 24.07 -1.48 -1.81
C GLN A 108 23.49 -2.83 -1.38
N ILE A 109 22.17 -2.93 -1.19
CA ILE A 109 21.49 -4.20 -0.86
C ILE A 109 21.11 -5.03 -2.09
N GLY A 110 21.50 -4.60 -3.29
CA GLY A 110 21.31 -5.34 -4.53
C GLY A 110 19.85 -5.49 -5.00
N THR A 111 18.92 -4.66 -4.52
CA THR A 111 17.50 -4.69 -4.91
C THR A 111 17.17 -3.77 -6.09
N TYR A 112 17.98 -2.73 -6.33
CA TYR A 112 17.71 -1.69 -7.33
C TYR A 112 17.39 -2.25 -8.73
N GLU A 113 18.26 -3.08 -9.29
CA GLU A 113 18.11 -3.62 -10.65
C GLU A 113 16.82 -4.45 -10.83
N THR A 114 16.36 -5.10 -9.77
CA THR A 114 15.10 -5.88 -9.81
C THR A 114 13.88 -4.96 -9.69
N SER A 115 13.99 -3.87 -8.92
CA SER A 115 12.90 -2.93 -8.68
C SER A 115 12.58 -2.04 -9.88
N ILE A 116 13.53 -1.81 -10.78
CA ILE A 116 13.34 -0.95 -11.98
C ILE A 116 12.87 -1.70 -13.22
N LEU A 117 12.74 -3.03 -13.15
CA LEU A 117 12.22 -3.81 -14.28
C LEU A 117 10.81 -3.33 -14.66
N PRO A 118 10.50 -3.20 -15.97
CA PRO A 118 9.21 -2.71 -16.40
C PRO A 118 8.11 -3.74 -16.08
N PHE A 119 7.13 -3.32 -15.28
CA PHE A 119 5.94 -4.10 -15.00
C PHE A 119 4.74 -3.16 -14.99
N ASP A 120 3.63 -3.60 -15.60
CA ASP A 120 2.35 -2.95 -15.42
C ASP A 120 1.83 -3.30 -14.01
N ASP A 121 1.86 -2.33 -13.10
CA ASP A 121 1.26 -2.49 -11.79
C ASP A 121 -0.22 -2.10 -11.81
N CYS A 122 -1.02 -2.74 -10.94
CA CYS A 122 -2.45 -2.40 -10.81
C CYS A 122 -2.64 -0.91 -10.47
N CYS A 123 -1.70 -0.31 -9.74
CA CYS A 123 -1.75 1.09 -9.39
C CYS A 123 -1.71 2.01 -10.62
N SER A 124 -0.93 1.68 -11.65
CA SER A 124 -0.86 2.45 -12.91
C SER A 124 -2.10 2.23 -13.77
N VAL A 125 -2.66 1.02 -13.79
CA VAL A 125 -3.87 0.69 -14.56
C VAL A 125 -5.11 1.40 -13.98
N PHE A 126 -5.19 1.52 -12.66
CA PHE A 126 -6.30 2.16 -11.95
C PHE A 126 -5.97 3.58 -11.46
N ALA A 127 -4.84 4.16 -11.88
CA ALA A 127 -4.47 5.52 -11.50
C ALA A 127 -5.47 6.53 -12.12
N PRO A 128 -6.04 7.43 -11.31
CA PRO A 128 -6.89 8.49 -11.84
C PRO A 128 -6.06 9.48 -12.64
N LYS A 129 -6.67 10.11 -13.66
CA LYS A 129 -6.01 11.16 -14.46
C LYS A 129 -5.56 12.36 -13.61
N HIS A 130 -6.34 12.68 -12.57
CA HIS A 130 -6.09 13.78 -11.64
C HIS A 130 -6.21 13.24 -10.21
N PRO A 131 -5.12 12.71 -9.61
CA PRO A 131 -5.18 12.18 -8.25
C PRO A 131 -5.37 13.30 -7.21
N LEU A 132 -6.12 13.00 -6.16
CA LEU A 132 -6.34 13.92 -5.04
C LEU A 132 -5.05 14.10 -4.21
N ILE A 133 -4.46 15.30 -4.24
CA ILE A 133 -3.17 15.61 -3.59
C ILE A 133 -3.33 15.98 -2.11
N ASN A 134 -4.49 16.53 -1.74
CA ASN A 134 -4.79 17.03 -0.39
C ASN A 134 -6.14 16.48 0.10
N PRO A 135 -6.21 15.17 0.43
CA PRO A 135 -7.45 14.58 0.92
C PRO A 135 -7.84 15.17 2.28
N LYS A 136 -9.15 15.36 2.47
CA LYS A 136 -9.75 15.66 3.78
C LYS A 136 -10.29 14.36 4.35
N LEU A 137 -9.91 14.03 5.58
CA LEU A 137 -10.30 12.77 6.21
C LEU A 137 -11.82 12.55 6.18
N GLU A 138 -12.60 13.55 6.58
CA GLU A 138 -14.07 13.50 6.57
C GLU A 138 -14.66 13.19 5.19
N SER A 139 -14.06 13.72 4.12
CA SER A 139 -14.51 13.45 2.74
C SER A 139 -14.25 11.99 2.37
N ILE A 140 -13.07 11.47 2.72
CA ILE A 140 -12.69 10.09 2.42
C ILE A 140 -13.54 9.10 3.22
N ILE A 141 -13.78 9.36 4.51
CA ILE A 141 -14.69 8.54 5.33
C ILE A 141 -16.11 8.56 4.75
N LYS A 142 -16.58 9.72 4.28
CA LYS A 142 -17.89 9.81 3.62
C LYS A 142 -17.95 8.97 2.34
N SER A 143 -16.93 9.01 1.49
CA SER A 143 -16.88 8.16 0.30
C SER A 143 -16.79 6.68 0.65
N GLU A 144 -16.02 6.33 1.68
CA GLU A 144 -15.95 4.96 2.20
C GLU A 144 -17.30 4.44 2.69
N SER A 145 -18.19 5.31 3.19
CA SER A 145 -19.54 4.87 3.62
C SER A 145 -20.41 4.35 2.49
N ASN A 146 -20.03 4.58 1.22
CA ASN A 146 -20.68 3.97 0.05
C ASN A 146 -20.21 2.52 -0.21
N LEU A 147 -19.20 2.04 0.51
CA LEU A 147 -18.58 0.73 0.32
C LEU A 147 -18.87 -0.18 1.52
N ASN A 148 -19.17 -1.45 1.26
CA ASN A 148 -19.20 -2.46 2.32
C ASN A 148 -17.76 -2.93 2.62
N ILE A 149 -17.06 -2.19 3.49
CA ILE A 149 -15.63 -2.40 3.76
C ILE A 149 -15.35 -3.83 4.25
N GLU A 150 -16.11 -4.32 5.23
CA GLU A 150 -15.90 -5.64 5.82
C GLU A 150 -16.10 -6.75 4.79
N GLU A 151 -17.20 -6.69 4.03
CA GLU A 151 -17.48 -7.68 2.97
C GLU A 151 -16.40 -7.68 1.88
N LEU A 152 -15.95 -6.49 1.45
CA LEU A 152 -14.90 -6.36 0.43
C LEU A 152 -13.55 -6.91 0.92
N ILE A 153 -13.20 -6.65 2.18
CA ILE A 153 -11.99 -7.19 2.80
C ILE A 153 -12.08 -8.71 2.83
N GLU A 154 -13.14 -9.29 3.37
CA GLU A 154 -13.29 -10.75 3.46
C GLU A 154 -13.28 -11.41 2.08
N LYS A 155 -13.96 -10.81 1.09
CA LYS A 155 -13.97 -11.29 -0.29
C LYS A 155 -12.56 -11.35 -0.88
N VAL A 156 -11.78 -10.29 -0.73
CA VAL A 156 -10.40 -10.24 -1.24
C VAL A 156 -9.46 -11.10 -0.39
N TYR A 157 -9.67 -11.19 0.92
CA TYR A 157 -8.92 -12.04 1.83
C TYR A 157 -9.03 -13.53 1.47
N SER A 158 -10.18 -13.97 0.95
CA SER A 158 -10.35 -15.34 0.45
C SER A 158 -9.43 -15.70 -0.74
N THR A 159 -8.87 -14.70 -1.42
CA THR A 159 -7.91 -14.86 -2.52
C THR A 159 -6.46 -14.88 -2.06
N LEU A 160 -6.21 -14.83 -0.74
CA LEU A 160 -4.86 -14.78 -0.19
C LEU A 160 -4.10 -16.09 -0.46
N GLU A 161 -2.93 -15.95 -1.07
CA GLU A 161 -1.99 -17.03 -1.34
C GLU A 161 -0.67 -16.76 -0.63
N ILE A 162 -0.04 -17.82 -0.10
CA ILE A 162 1.30 -17.74 0.51
C ILE A 162 2.32 -18.31 -0.49
N LEU A 163 3.25 -17.46 -0.92
CA LEU A 163 4.32 -17.73 -1.88
C LEU A 163 5.72 -17.75 -1.23
#